data_AF-A0A3D4V1C6-F1
#
_entry.id   AF-A0A3D4V1C6-F1
#
_cell.length_a   1.000
_cell.length_b   1.000
_cell.length_c   1.000
_cell.angle_alpha   90.00
_cell.angle_beta   90.00
_cell.angle_gamma   90.00
#
_symmetry.space_group_name_H-M   'P 1'
#
loop_
_entity.id
_entity.type
_entity.pdbx_description
1 polymer ?
#
loop_
_entity_poly.entity_id
_entity_poly.type
_entity_poly.pdbx_seq_one_letter_code
_entity_poly.pdbx_strand_id
1 'polypeptide(L)'
;MSSDLHTGFDEQEYPHINKGLDGIVAFSTTKSFIDGKVGDLIYSGYHIDTLAENATFEEVCFLLWNDRLPNSSELNHLKKELIDHREL
;
A
#
# COMPACT_ATOMS: atom_id res chain seq x y z
N MET A 1 -7.14 17.31 34.50
CA MET A 1 -6.24 16.13 34.44
C MET A 1 -6.51 15.40 33.15
N SER A 2 -5.93 15.87 32.05
CA SER A 2 -5.59 15.05 30.88
C SER A 2 -4.41 15.76 30.24
N SER A 3 -3.31 15.04 30.13
CA SER A 3 -1.97 15.51 29.83
C SER A 3 -1.86 16.11 28.43
N ASP A 4 -1.45 17.38 28.38
CA ASP A 4 -0.95 18.02 27.18
C ASP A 4 0.32 17.27 26.72
N LEU A 5 0.27 16.68 25.52
CA LEU A 5 1.47 16.19 24.85
C LEU A 5 2.28 17.42 24.44
N HIS A 6 3.28 17.78 25.24
CA HIS A 6 4.21 18.85 24.91
C HIS A 6 5.21 18.33 23.86
N THR A 7 4.88 18.47 22.58
CA THR A 7 5.72 18.04 21.45
C THR A 7 6.95 18.92 21.22
N GLY A 8 7.22 19.91 22.10
CA GLY A 8 8.39 20.79 22.00
C GLY A 8 8.37 21.75 20.79
N PHE A 9 7.24 21.84 20.09
CA PHE A 9 7.03 22.77 18.98
C PHE A 9 6.23 23.98 19.46
N ASP A 10 6.70 25.18 19.15
CA ASP A 10 5.96 26.40 19.39
C ASP A 10 4.85 26.55 18.34
N GLU A 11 3.62 26.25 18.74
CA GLU A 11 2.44 26.38 17.88
C GLU A 11 2.16 27.85 17.48
N GLN A 12 2.75 28.84 18.16
CA GLN A 12 2.60 30.26 17.81
C GLN A 12 3.50 30.67 16.63
N GLU A 13 4.61 29.95 16.38
CA GLU A 13 5.53 30.21 15.27
C GLU A 13 5.02 29.61 13.94
N TYR A 14 4.16 28.57 14.00
CA TYR A 14 3.63 27.87 12.83
C TYR A 14 2.09 27.77 12.89
N PRO A 15 1.33 28.76 12.39
CA PRO A 15 -0.13 28.80 12.50
C PRO A 15 -0.85 27.65 11.77
N HIS A 16 -0.14 26.87 10.95
CA HIS A 16 -0.67 25.72 10.23
C HIS A 16 0.28 24.51 10.37
N ILE A 17 0.26 23.86 11.54
CA ILE A 17 0.84 22.52 11.69
C ILE A 17 -0.17 21.52 11.11
N ASN A 18 0.16 20.93 9.96
CA ASN A 18 -0.58 19.76 9.45
C ASN A 18 -0.35 18.60 10.42
N LYS A 19 -1.41 18.08 11.04
CA LYS A 19 -1.33 16.90 11.90
C LYS A 19 -1.10 15.67 11.02
N GLY A 20 0.14 15.22 10.90
CA GLY A 20 0.53 14.10 10.04
C GLY A 20 0.95 14.55 8.64
N LEU A 21 0.60 13.77 7.61
CA LEU A 21 0.99 14.01 6.21
C LEU A 21 -0.18 14.39 5.30
N ASP A 22 -1.32 14.81 5.86
CA ASP A 22 -2.46 15.22 5.05
C ASP A 22 -2.11 16.39 4.11
N GLY A 23 -2.50 16.28 2.85
CA GLY A 23 -2.14 17.23 1.79
C GLY A 23 -0.66 17.25 1.38
N ILE A 24 0.20 16.40 1.96
CA ILE A 24 1.64 16.35 1.67
C ILE A 24 1.97 15.18 0.73
N VAL A 25 2.55 15.48 -0.43
CA VAL A 25 3.12 14.46 -1.31
C VAL A 25 4.48 14.03 -0.76
N ALA A 26 4.52 12.85 -0.13
CA ALA A 26 5.74 12.30 0.44
C ALA A 26 6.63 11.57 -0.59
N PHE A 27 6.01 10.83 -1.53
CA PHE A 27 6.70 10.01 -2.52
C PHE A 27 5.89 9.89 -3.83
N SER A 28 6.56 9.47 -4.90
CA SER A 28 5.94 9.08 -6.17
C SER A 28 6.08 7.57 -6.39
N THR A 29 5.02 6.91 -6.86
CA THR A 29 4.98 5.47 -7.10
C THR A 29 4.00 5.12 -8.22
N THR A 30 4.24 3.98 -8.88
CA THR A 30 3.34 3.38 -9.88
C THR A 30 2.59 2.17 -9.33
N LYS A 31 2.81 1.80 -8.05
CA LYS A 31 2.29 0.54 -7.48
C LYS A 31 0.79 0.56 -7.22
N SER A 32 0.25 1.71 -6.83
CA SER A 32 -1.18 1.83 -6.59
C SER A 32 -1.68 3.24 -6.86
N PHE A 33 -2.96 3.33 -7.20
CA PHE A 33 -3.70 4.58 -7.30
C PHE A 33 -4.98 4.45 -6.49
N ILE A 34 -5.34 5.52 -5.79
CA ILE A 34 -6.50 5.59 -4.91
C ILE A 34 -7.22 6.91 -5.19
N ASP A 35 -8.51 6.83 -5.54
CA ASP A 35 -9.41 7.98 -5.51
C ASP A 35 -10.57 7.69 -4.57
N GLY A 36 -10.43 8.15 -3.33
CA GLY A 36 -11.45 7.94 -2.29
C GLY A 36 -12.77 8.67 -2.52
N LYS A 37 -12.85 9.64 -3.45
CA LYS A 37 -14.12 10.33 -3.75
C LYS A 37 -15.03 9.49 -4.62
N VAL A 38 -14.45 8.75 -5.56
CA VAL A 38 -15.19 7.84 -6.45
C VAL A 38 -15.12 6.38 -5.99
N GLY A 39 -14.25 6.07 -5.03
CA GLY A 39 -14.09 4.72 -4.47
C GLY A 39 -13.14 3.83 -5.27
N ASP A 40 -12.26 4.41 -6.07
CA ASP A 40 -11.33 3.65 -6.91
C ASP A 40 -10.09 3.23 -6.14
N LEU A 41 -9.75 1.96 -6.27
CA LEU A 41 -8.49 1.37 -5.84
C LEU A 41 -7.91 0.54 -6.99
N ILE A 42 -6.70 0.89 -7.42
CA ILE A 42 -6.01 0.28 -8.55
C ILE A 42 -4.63 -0.20 -8.08
N TYR A 43 -4.27 -1.44 -8.37
CA TYR A 43 -2.93 -2.01 -8.15
C TYR A 43 -2.23 -2.28 -9.48
N SER A 44 -1.07 -1.65 -9.70
CA SER A 44 -0.25 -1.77 -10.90
C SER A 44 -1.06 -1.77 -12.22
N GLY A 45 -2.10 -0.93 -12.29
CA GLY A 45 -2.98 -0.77 -13.46
C GLY A 45 -4.25 -1.62 -13.46
N TYR A 46 -4.48 -2.49 -12.49
CA TYR A 46 -5.68 -3.33 -12.37
C TYR A 46 -6.62 -2.80 -11.28
N HIS A 47 -7.92 -2.71 -11.58
CA HIS A 47 -8.94 -2.45 -10.57
C HIS A 47 -8.91 -3.55 -9.50
N ILE A 48 -9.08 -3.16 -8.23
CA ILE A 48 -9.03 -4.10 -7.12
C ILE A 48 -10.09 -5.18 -7.23
N ASP A 49 -11.29 -4.84 -7.73
CA ASP A 49 -12.40 -5.80 -7.88
C ASP A 49 -12.04 -6.91 -8.88
N THR A 50 -11.39 -6.54 -9.99
CA THR A 50 -10.88 -7.51 -10.97
C THR A 50 -9.88 -8.48 -10.34
N LEU A 51 -8.97 -7.97 -9.51
CA LEU A 51 -7.99 -8.82 -8.83
C LEU A 51 -8.64 -9.69 -7.76
N ALA A 52 -9.59 -9.16 -6.99
CA ALA A 52 -10.30 -9.90 -5.96
C ALA A 52 -11.11 -11.08 -6.53
N GLU A 53 -11.68 -10.92 -7.72
CA GLU A 53 -12.45 -11.97 -8.39
C GLU A 53 -11.57 -13.00 -9.12
N ASN A 54 -10.41 -12.58 -9.65
CA ASN A 54 -9.68 -13.38 -10.65
C ASN A 54 -8.25 -13.77 -10.26
N ALA A 55 -7.68 -13.22 -9.18
CA ALA A 55 -6.28 -13.45 -8.80
C ALA A 55 -6.16 -14.03 -7.39
N THR A 56 -5.15 -14.89 -7.19
CA THR A 56 -4.77 -15.36 -5.85
C THR A 56 -3.90 -14.34 -5.13
N PHE A 57 -3.78 -14.49 -3.81
CA PHE A 57 -2.88 -13.68 -3.00
C PHE A 57 -1.45 -13.66 -3.56
N GLU A 58 -0.90 -14.81 -3.95
CA GLU A 58 0.46 -14.89 -4.50
C GLU A 58 0.59 -14.21 -5.87
N GLU A 59 -0.45 -14.26 -6.72
CA GLU A 59 -0.47 -13.51 -7.99
C GLU A 59 -0.44 -12.00 -7.75
N VAL A 60 -1.20 -11.52 -6.76
CA VAL A 60 -1.21 -10.10 -6.37
C VAL A 60 0.13 -9.68 -5.74
N CYS A 61 0.73 -10.50 -4.88
CA CYS A 61 2.07 -10.25 -4.35
C CYS A 61 3.10 -10.13 -5.48
N PHE A 62 3.06 -11.08 -6.42
CA PHE A 62 3.96 -11.06 -7.57
C PHE A 62 3.75 -9.81 -8.42
N LEU A 63 2.50 -9.42 -8.68
CA LEU A 63 2.15 -8.18 -9.38
C LEU A 63 2.74 -6.95 -8.70
N LEU A 64 2.57 -6.81 -7.39
CA LEU A 64 3.05 -5.65 -6.64
C LEU A 64 4.58 -5.57 -6.63
N TRP A 65 5.29 -6.71 -6.62
CA TRP A 65 6.76 -6.70 -6.69
C TRP A 65 7.29 -6.49 -8.11
N ASN A 66 6.65 -7.04 -9.13
CA ASN A 66 7.21 -7.15 -10.48
C ASN A 66 6.50 -6.30 -11.55
N ASP A 67 5.43 -5.58 -11.18
CA ASP A 67 4.60 -4.75 -12.09
C ASP A 67 3.95 -5.51 -13.24
N ARG A 68 3.82 -6.84 -13.10
CA ARG A 68 3.12 -7.74 -14.03
C ARG A 68 2.64 -8.98 -13.32
N LEU A 69 1.63 -9.65 -13.88
CA LEU A 69 1.22 -10.98 -13.40
C LEU A 69 2.31 -12.03 -13.69
N PRO A 70 2.42 -13.06 -12.83
CA PRO A 70 3.36 -14.15 -13.03
C PRO A 70 2.91 -15.07 -14.16
N ASN A 71 3.86 -15.76 -14.78
CA ASN A 71 3.55 -16.99 -15.50
C ASN A 71 3.42 -18.18 -14.53
N SER A 72 2.98 -19.34 -15.01
CA SER A 72 2.75 -20.52 -14.17
C SER A 72 4.00 -21.01 -13.42
N SER A 73 5.19 -20.91 -14.02
CA SER A 73 6.44 -21.33 -13.37
C SER A 73 6.81 -20.38 -12.22
N GLU A 74 6.68 -19.08 -12.45
CA GLU A 74 6.95 -18.03 -11.45
C GLU A 74 5.98 -18.11 -10.28
N LEU A 75 4.69 -18.33 -10.56
CA LEU A 75 3.68 -18.49 -9.52
C LEU A 75 3.95 -19.72 -8.64
N ASN A 76 4.31 -20.85 -9.25
CA ASN A 76 4.66 -22.07 -8.52
C ASN A 76 5.92 -21.89 -7.67
N HIS A 77 6.91 -21.17 -8.19
CA HIS A 77 8.12 -20.85 -7.44
C HIS A 77 7.80 -19.98 -6.22
N LEU A 78 7.06 -18.88 -6.41
CA LEU A 78 6.69 -17.99 -5.32
C LEU A 78 5.86 -18.71 -4.25
N LYS A 79 4.89 -19.53 -4.66
CA LYS A 79 4.09 -20.34 -3.70
C LYS A 79 4.98 -21.23 -2.85
N LYS A 80 5.99 -21.86 -3.44
CA LYS A 80 6.95 -22.69 -2.71
C LYS A 80 7.76 -21.84 -1.71
N GLU A 81 8.33 -20.72 -2.15
CA GLU A 81 9.10 -19.85 -1.25
C GLU A 81 8.27 -19.36 -0.06
N LEU A 82 7.02 -18.94 -0.31
CA LEU A 82 6.13 -18.48 0.76
C LEU A 82 5.80 -19.61 1.77
N ILE A 83 5.67 -20.86 1.31
CA ILE A 83 5.45 -22.00 2.19
C ILE A 83 6.72 -22.31 3.00
N ASP A 84 7.88 -22.32 2.35
CA ASP A 84 9.17 -22.64 2.98
C ASP A 84 9.53 -21.62 4.08
N HIS A 85 9.03 -20.38 3.99
CA HIS A 85 9.22 -19.31 4.97
C HIS A 85 8.08 -19.15 6.00
N ARG A 86 7.02 -19.97 5.96
CA ARG A 86 6.02 -20.02 7.04
C ARG A 86 6.60 -20.82 8.20
N GLU A 87 7.35 -20.17 9.08
CA GLU A 87 7.65 -20.75 10.39
C GLU A 87 6.31 -21.01 11.13
N LEU A 88 6.12 -22.23 11.64
CA LEU A 88 4.93 -22.68 12.37
C LEU A 88 5.10 -22.48 13.88
#